data_AF-A0A517TT38-F1
#
_entry.id   AF-A0A517TT38-F1
#
_cell.length_a   1.000
_cell.length_b   1.000
_cell.length_c   1.000
_cell.angle_alpha   90.00
_cell.angle_beta   90.00
_cell.angle_gamma   90.00
#
_symmetry.space_group_name_H-M   'P 1'
#
loop_
_entity.id
_entity.type
_entity.pdbx_description
1 polymer ?
#
loop_
_entity_poly.entity_id
_entity_poly.type
_entity_poly.pdbx_seq_one_letter_code
_entity_poly.pdbx_strand_id
1 'polypeptide(L)'
;MGKRQSIAIYDVFARLSGWLLVVVVVGCGKSDEFAEARRTSSKSYEEGAAAFSSRDFPKAIESLSGAIQSGGLNADLYSSAAVQLAVAYAATRRFEEANLLLSELEAGAPNRDEVFAARSYVLAKQGKLAESRTALAKARQYNRAVQEFKD
;
A
#
# COMPACT_ATOMS: atom_id res chain seq x y z
N MET A 1 -43.81 -33.29 37.75
CA MET A 1 -42.62 -33.66 36.94
C MET A 1 -41.44 -32.90 37.56
N GLY A 2 -40.64 -33.45 38.48
CA GLY A 2 -39.62 -34.51 38.31
C GLY A 2 -38.27 -33.83 37.96
N LYS A 3 -37.12 -33.95 38.65
CA LYS A 3 -36.53 -34.83 39.68
C LYS A 3 -35.52 -33.96 40.47
N ARG A 4 -35.47 -33.95 41.81
CA ARG A 4 -34.63 -34.75 42.73
C ARG A 4 -33.15 -34.95 42.35
N GLN A 5 -32.28 -34.40 43.23
CA GLN A 5 -31.09 -35.04 43.89
C GLN A 5 -29.85 -35.29 43.02
N SER A 6 -28.58 -35.16 43.45
CA SER A 6 -27.84 -35.37 44.72
C SER A 6 -26.50 -34.58 44.65
N ILE A 7 -25.96 -33.96 45.72
CA ILE A 7 -24.99 -34.52 46.70
C ILE A 7 -23.80 -35.18 45.97
N ALA A 8 -22.53 -34.77 46.06
CA ALA A 8 -21.66 -34.82 47.24
C ALA A 8 -20.21 -34.37 46.87
N ILE A 9 -19.57 -33.48 47.65
CA ILE A 9 -18.53 -33.70 48.69
C ILE A 9 -17.05 -33.84 48.17
N TYR A 10 -16.16 -33.15 48.91
CA TYR A 10 -14.68 -33.23 49.05
C TYR A 10 -13.87 -32.47 47.99
N ASP A 11 -13.37 -31.25 48.27
CA ASP A 11 -12.25 -30.90 49.16
C ASP A 11 -10.92 -31.55 48.74
N VAL A 12 -10.12 -30.81 47.95
CA VAL A 12 -8.67 -30.99 47.83
C VAL A 12 -8.02 -29.61 47.89
N PHE A 13 -7.90 -29.11 49.12
CA PHE A 13 -6.64 -28.65 49.68
C PHE A 13 -5.40 -28.86 48.80
N ALA A 14 -4.80 -27.79 48.25
CA ALA A 14 -3.34 -27.62 48.17
C ALA A 14 -3.01 -26.26 47.57
N ARG A 15 -2.59 -25.34 48.44
CA ARG A 15 -1.22 -24.80 48.49
C ARG A 15 -1.05 -23.51 47.67
N LEU A 16 -1.06 -22.38 48.36
CA LEU A 16 0.13 -21.77 48.98
C LEU A 16 0.95 -20.97 47.97
N SER A 17 1.12 -19.69 48.31
CA SER A 17 2.35 -18.92 48.16
C SER A 17 2.92 -18.78 46.75
N GLY A 18 2.86 -17.57 46.20
CA GLY A 18 3.71 -17.28 45.06
C GLY A 18 3.45 -15.94 44.41
N TRP A 19 3.81 -14.86 45.12
CA TRP A 19 4.52 -13.73 44.53
C TRP A 19 3.92 -13.07 43.27
N LEU A 20 3.25 -11.96 43.54
CA LEU A 20 3.45 -10.69 42.85
C LEU A 20 4.91 -10.54 42.36
N LEU A 21 5.14 -10.36 41.05
CA LEU A 21 6.05 -9.37 40.46
C LEU A 21 6.32 -9.62 38.95
N VAL A 22 6.00 -8.58 38.18
CA VAL A 22 6.69 -8.11 36.96
C VAL A 22 6.48 -8.94 35.70
N VAL A 23 5.38 -8.61 35.01
CA VAL A 23 5.33 -8.59 33.55
C VAL A 23 6.13 -7.38 33.07
N VAL A 24 7.45 -7.54 32.89
CA VAL A 24 8.27 -6.66 32.06
C VAL A 24 9.39 -7.50 31.46
N VAL A 25 9.21 -7.96 30.23
CA VAL A 25 10.10 -7.72 29.07
C VAL A 25 9.32 -8.21 27.83
N VAL A 26 8.58 -7.30 27.20
CA VAL A 26 8.26 -7.39 25.76
C VAL A 26 8.80 -6.12 25.13
N GLY A 27 10.11 -6.12 24.90
CA GLY A 27 10.82 -4.97 24.37
C GLY A 27 12.00 -5.43 23.54
N CYS A 28 11.74 -6.04 22.36
CA CYS A 28 12.66 -6.04 21.20
C CYS A 28 12.12 -6.76 19.94
N GLY A 29 10.80 -6.98 19.79
CA GLY A 29 10.27 -7.67 18.58
C GLY A 29 9.83 -6.76 17.44
N LYS A 30 9.45 -5.50 17.73
CA LYS A 30 8.87 -4.60 16.73
C LYS A 30 9.93 -4.01 15.79
N SER A 31 11.16 -3.79 16.24
CA SER A 31 12.21 -3.17 15.42
C SER A 31 12.65 -4.03 14.24
N ASP A 32 12.68 -5.35 14.41
CA ASP A 32 13.12 -6.27 13.37
C ASP A 32 12.04 -6.47 12.29
N GLU A 33 10.77 -6.55 12.69
CA GLU A 33 9.62 -6.66 11.77
C GLU A 33 9.49 -5.42 10.87
N PHE A 34 9.64 -4.21 11.43
CA PHE A 34 9.65 -2.97 10.63
C PHE A 34 10.89 -2.87 9.73
N ALA A 35 12.05 -3.34 10.18
CA ALA A 35 13.26 -3.34 9.35
C ALA A 35 13.14 -4.31 8.17
N GLU A 36 12.54 -5.48 8.39
CA GLU A 36 12.24 -6.46 7.36
C GLU A 36 11.20 -5.94 6.38
N ALA A 37 10.10 -5.34 6.87
CA ALA A 37 9.08 -4.72 6.02
C ALA A 37 9.68 -3.66 5.09
N ARG A 38 10.58 -2.79 5.58
CA ARG A 38 11.27 -1.79 4.73
C ARG A 38 12.16 -2.42 3.68
N ARG A 39 12.93 -3.45 4.02
CA ARG A 39 13.81 -4.14 3.06
C ARG A 39 12.99 -4.81 1.96
N THR A 40 11.94 -5.52 2.34
CA THR A 40 11.02 -6.17 1.39
C THR A 40 10.32 -5.14 0.52
N SER A 41 9.77 -4.07 1.11
CA SER A 41 9.12 -2.98 0.36
C SER A 41 10.06 -2.34 -0.65
N SER A 42 11.29 -2.03 -0.24
CA SER A 42 12.28 -1.36 -1.09
C SER A 42 12.70 -2.26 -2.25
N LYS A 43 12.97 -3.54 -1.97
CA LYS A 43 13.31 -4.52 -3.01
C LYS A 43 12.16 -4.69 -4.02
N SER A 44 10.94 -4.86 -3.53
CA SER A 44 9.76 -4.96 -4.40
C SER A 44 9.51 -3.67 -5.20
N TYR A 45 9.80 -2.51 -4.62
CA TYR A 45 9.73 -1.23 -5.34
C TYR A 45 10.76 -1.16 -6.47
N GLU A 46 12.02 -1.51 -6.20
CA GLU A 46 13.09 -1.51 -7.20
C GLU A 46 12.78 -2.47 -8.37
N GLU A 47 12.33 -3.70 -8.05
CA GLU A 47 11.90 -4.67 -9.04
C GLU A 47 10.71 -4.17 -9.87
N GLY A 48 9.73 -3.56 -9.21
CA GLY A 48 8.55 -2.99 -9.84
C GLY A 48 8.87 -1.79 -10.74
N ALA A 49 9.76 -0.90 -10.30
CA ALA A 49 10.22 0.25 -11.06
C ALA A 49 11.04 -0.17 -12.29
N ALA A 50 11.87 -1.22 -12.16
CA ALA A 50 12.61 -1.79 -13.27
C ALA A 50 11.67 -2.45 -14.31
N ALA A 51 10.66 -3.20 -13.85
CA ALA A 51 9.63 -3.79 -14.70
C ALA A 51 8.80 -2.71 -15.41
N PHE A 52 8.40 -1.65 -14.69
CA PHE A 52 7.68 -0.51 -15.24
C PHE A 52 8.49 0.19 -16.34
N SER A 53 9.77 0.44 -16.10
CA SER A 53 10.68 1.06 -17.08
C SER A 53 10.86 0.19 -18.33
N SER A 54 10.80 -1.13 -18.16
CA SER A 54 10.87 -2.11 -19.24
C SER A 54 9.51 -2.37 -19.91
N ARG A 55 8.45 -1.67 -19.49
CA ARG A 55 7.06 -1.83 -19.95
C ARG A 55 6.48 -3.22 -19.72
N ASP A 56 7.06 -3.99 -18.80
CA ASP A 56 6.49 -5.23 -18.28
C ASP A 56 5.44 -4.88 -17.22
N PHE A 57 4.30 -4.36 -17.68
CA PHE A 57 3.24 -3.90 -16.81
C PHE A 57 2.64 -4.97 -15.89
N PRO A 58 2.44 -6.25 -16.33
CA PRO A 58 2.00 -7.30 -15.43
C PRO A 58 2.95 -7.51 -14.24
N LYS A 59 4.26 -7.58 -14.49
CA LYS A 59 5.27 -7.72 -13.43
C LYS A 59 5.37 -6.45 -12.57
N ALA A 60 5.30 -5.28 -13.18
CA ALA A 60 5.28 -4.01 -12.46
C ALA A 60 4.10 -3.94 -11.48
N ILE A 61 2.91 -4.38 -11.89
CA ILE A 61 1.73 -4.44 -11.03
C ILE A 61 1.98 -5.35 -9.83
N GLU A 62 2.48 -6.57 -10.05
CA GLU A 62 2.77 -7.52 -8.99
C GLU A 62 3.76 -6.93 -7.97
N SER A 63 4.93 -6.48 -8.43
CA SER A 63 6.00 -5.99 -7.56
C SER A 63 5.65 -4.68 -6.87
N LEU A 64 5.07 -3.70 -7.57
CA LEU A 64 4.69 -2.40 -6.97
C LEU A 64 3.53 -2.55 -5.98
N SER A 65 2.55 -3.41 -6.27
CA SER A 65 1.47 -3.67 -5.31
C SER A 65 1.99 -4.34 -4.04
N GLY A 66 2.94 -5.27 -4.16
CA GLY A 66 3.64 -5.86 -3.02
C GLY A 66 4.44 -4.84 -2.21
N ALA A 67 5.13 -3.91 -2.89
CA ALA A 67 5.88 -2.83 -2.25
C ALA A 67 4.97 -1.89 -1.44
N ILE A 68 3.79 -1.57 -1.96
CA ILE A 68 2.80 -0.74 -1.27
C ILE A 68 2.17 -1.48 -0.08
N GLN A 69 1.79 -2.75 -0.26
CA GLN A 69 1.12 -3.56 0.77
C GLN A 69 2.02 -3.89 1.96
N SER A 70 3.32 -4.03 1.74
CA SER A 70 4.28 -4.29 2.83
C SER A 70 4.48 -3.10 3.78
N GLY A 71 4.00 -1.90 3.41
CA GLY A 71 3.88 -0.75 4.32
C GLY A 71 5.21 -0.16 4.81
N GLY A 72 6.34 -0.56 4.23
CA GLY A 72 7.67 -0.09 4.60
C GLY A 72 8.21 1.04 3.73
N LEU A 73 7.45 1.54 2.74
CA LEU A 73 7.86 2.68 1.93
C LEU A 73 7.70 4.00 2.70
N ASN A 74 8.63 4.93 2.48
CA ASN A 74 8.43 6.31 2.89
C ASN A 74 7.37 6.98 1.99
N ALA A 75 6.86 8.16 2.39
CA ALA A 75 5.76 8.81 1.68
C ALA A 75 6.10 9.13 0.21
N ASP A 76 7.33 9.53 -0.09
CA ASP A 76 7.76 9.86 -1.46
C ASP A 76 7.79 8.61 -2.34
N LEU A 77 8.43 7.54 -1.86
CA LEU A 77 8.50 6.26 -2.57
C LEU A 77 7.13 5.61 -2.72
N TYR A 78 6.29 5.68 -1.69
CA TYR A 78 4.90 5.22 -1.77
C TYR A 78 4.17 5.94 -2.90
N SER A 79 4.30 7.27 -2.95
CA SER A 79 3.60 8.07 -3.95
C SER A 79 4.11 7.78 -5.37
N SER A 80 5.42 7.66 -5.55
CA SER A 80 6.01 7.26 -6.83
C SER A 80 5.60 5.84 -7.24
N ALA A 81 5.59 4.88 -6.30
CA ALA A 81 5.15 3.51 -6.55
C ALA A 81 3.68 3.46 -6.97
N ALA A 82 2.83 4.22 -6.28
CA ALA A 82 1.41 4.28 -6.55
C ALA A 82 1.10 4.97 -7.90
N VAL A 83 1.85 6.02 -8.27
CA VAL A 83 1.76 6.63 -9.60
C VAL A 83 2.12 5.61 -10.70
N GLN A 84 3.26 4.93 -10.57
CA GLN A 84 3.70 3.92 -11.55
C GLN A 84 2.70 2.77 -11.64
N LEU A 85 2.17 2.31 -10.50
CA LEU A 85 1.16 1.26 -10.42
C LEU A 85 -0.14 1.69 -11.12
N ALA A 86 -0.62 2.92 -10.92
CA ALA A 86 -1.79 3.43 -11.61
C ALA A 86 -1.60 3.48 -13.14
N VAL A 87 -0.42 3.87 -13.60
CA VAL A 87 -0.08 3.86 -15.03
C VAL A 87 -0.05 2.43 -15.57
N ALA A 88 0.56 1.49 -14.85
CA ALA A 88 0.59 0.08 -15.24
C ALA A 88 -0.83 -0.54 -15.28
N TYR A 89 -1.70 -0.18 -14.32
CA TYR A 89 -3.11 -0.56 -14.36
C TYR A 89 -3.81 -0.02 -15.60
N ALA A 90 -3.65 1.26 -15.95
CA ALA A 90 -4.25 1.80 -17.16
C ALA A 90 -3.69 1.19 -18.46
N ALA A 91 -2.40 0.89 -18.51
CA ALA A 91 -1.78 0.19 -19.65
C ALA A 91 -2.38 -1.21 -19.87
N THR A 92 -2.77 -1.88 -18.77
CA THR A 92 -3.43 -3.19 -18.78
C THR A 92 -4.97 -3.10 -18.80
N ARG A 93 -5.53 -1.91 -19.06
CA ARG A 93 -6.98 -1.61 -19.09
C ARG A 93 -7.74 -1.81 -17.77
N ARG A 94 -7.02 -1.85 -16.65
CA ARG A 94 -7.55 -1.91 -15.28
C ARG A 94 -7.86 -0.51 -14.76
N PHE A 95 -8.84 0.15 -15.39
CA PHE A 95 -9.06 1.57 -15.20
C PHE A 95 -9.69 1.94 -13.86
N GLU A 96 -10.46 1.04 -13.25
CA GLU A 96 -11.08 1.31 -11.95
C GLU A 96 -10.02 1.40 -10.86
N GLU A 97 -9.10 0.43 -10.82
CA GLU A 97 -7.98 0.41 -9.88
C GLU A 97 -7.07 1.61 -10.06
N ALA A 98 -6.77 1.98 -11.31
CA ALA A 98 -5.98 3.18 -11.61
C ALA A 98 -6.66 4.46 -11.09
N ASN A 99 -7.98 4.59 -11.29
CA ASN A 99 -8.71 5.79 -10.87
C ASN A 99 -8.87 5.89 -9.36
N LEU A 100 -9.08 4.76 -8.67
CA LEU A 100 -9.14 4.71 -7.21
C LEU A 100 -7.81 5.17 -6.62
N LEU A 101 -6.71 4.57 -7.08
CA LEU A 101 -5.38 4.88 -6.57
C LEU A 101 -5.00 6.35 -6.79
N LEU A 102 -5.27 6.89 -7.98
CA LEU A 102 -4.99 8.31 -8.25
C LEU A 102 -5.88 9.26 -7.44
N SER A 103 -7.12 8.87 -7.12
CA SER A 103 -8.00 9.70 -6.30
C SER A 103 -7.51 9.80 -4.86
N GLU A 104 -6.92 8.73 -4.33
CA GLU A 104 -6.25 8.74 -3.02
C GLU A 104 -5.01 9.65 -3.05
N LEU A 105 -4.17 9.53 -4.07
CA LEU A 105 -2.98 10.38 -4.22
C LEU A 105 -3.32 11.86 -4.43
N GLU A 106 -4.42 12.17 -5.11
CA GLU A 106 -4.92 13.53 -5.29
C GLU A 106 -5.39 14.18 -3.99
N ALA A 107 -5.52 13.46 -2.87
CA ALA A 107 -5.78 14.06 -1.56
C ALA A 107 -4.52 14.65 -0.90
N GLY A 108 -3.35 13.99 -1.00
CA GLY A 108 -2.18 14.34 -0.17
C GLY A 108 -0.78 14.17 -0.76
N ALA A 109 -0.63 13.65 -1.99
CA ALA A 109 0.67 13.23 -2.51
C ALA A 109 1.74 14.35 -2.58
N PRO A 110 3.01 14.05 -2.28
CA PRO A 110 4.11 15.01 -2.45
C PRO A 110 4.41 15.33 -3.93
N ASN A 111 4.30 14.35 -4.84
CA ASN A 111 4.55 14.47 -6.28
C ASN A 111 3.25 14.75 -7.08
N ARG A 112 2.57 15.87 -6.77
CA ARG A 112 1.28 16.23 -7.39
C ARG A 112 1.33 16.32 -8.91
N ASP A 113 2.43 16.82 -9.45
CA ASP A 113 2.68 16.90 -10.88
C ASP A 113 2.60 15.51 -11.54
N GLU A 114 3.33 14.54 -11.01
CA GLU A 114 3.34 13.16 -11.53
C GLU A 114 1.96 12.50 -11.39
N VAL A 115 1.24 12.74 -10.29
CA VAL A 115 -0.13 12.24 -10.08
C VAL A 115 -1.07 12.75 -11.16
N PHE A 116 -1.05 14.05 -11.47
CA PHE A 116 -1.90 14.61 -12.53
C PHE A 116 -1.44 14.19 -13.94
N ALA A 117 -0.14 13.96 -14.15
CA ALA A 117 0.37 13.40 -15.40
C ALA A 117 -0.11 11.96 -15.60
N ALA A 118 -0.11 11.14 -14.55
CA ALA A 118 -0.69 9.80 -14.58
C ALA A 118 -2.21 9.85 -14.81
N ARG A 119 -2.95 10.76 -14.15
CA ARG A 119 -4.38 10.97 -14.41
C ARG A 119 -4.66 11.29 -15.88
N SER A 120 -3.86 12.18 -16.47
CA SER A 120 -3.93 12.47 -17.90
C SER A 120 -3.78 11.21 -18.75
N TYR A 121 -2.81 10.35 -18.42
CA TYR A 121 -2.58 9.10 -19.12
C TYR A 121 -3.76 8.13 -18.99
N VAL A 122 -4.29 7.92 -17.77
CA VAL A 122 -5.47 7.06 -17.55
C VAL A 122 -6.66 7.54 -18.37
N LEU A 123 -6.95 8.84 -18.34
CA LEU A 123 -8.05 9.44 -19.10
C LEU A 123 -7.85 9.29 -20.61
N ALA A 124 -6.63 9.43 -21.11
CA ALA A 124 -6.32 9.20 -22.51
C ALA A 124 -6.60 7.74 -22.92
N LYS A 125 -6.21 6.77 -22.09
CA LYS A 125 -6.50 5.34 -22.33
C LYS A 125 -7.98 4.99 -22.28
N GLN A 126 -8.77 5.75 -21.51
CA GLN A 126 -10.23 5.66 -21.51
C GLN A 126 -10.90 6.35 -22.69
N GLY A 127 -10.15 7.03 -23.58
CA GLY A 127 -10.69 7.81 -24.69
C GLY A 127 -11.21 9.20 -24.31
N LYS A 128 -11.02 9.63 -23.06
CA LYS A 128 -11.47 10.92 -22.53
C LYS A 128 -10.45 12.03 -22.80
N LEU A 129 -10.19 12.31 -24.08
CA LEU A 129 -9.09 13.19 -24.51
C LEU A 129 -9.20 14.63 -23.98
N ALA A 130 -10.41 15.17 -23.86
CA ALA A 130 -10.61 16.52 -23.32
C ALA A 130 -10.20 16.61 -21.84
N GLU A 131 -10.66 15.66 -21.03
CA GLU A 131 -10.32 15.57 -19.61
C GLU A 131 -8.82 15.28 -19.41
N SER A 132 -8.25 14.41 -20.25
CA SER A 132 -6.82 14.10 -20.25
C SER A 132 -5.96 15.37 -20.44
N ARG A 133 -6.28 16.21 -21.43
CA ARG A 133 -5.58 17.48 -21.67
C ARG A 133 -5.68 18.43 -20.48
N THR A 134 -6.84 18.50 -19.83
CA THR A 134 -7.04 19.30 -18.62
C THR A 134 -6.18 18.79 -17.47
N ALA A 135 -6.13 17.48 -17.25
CA ALA A 135 -5.27 16.88 -16.23
C ALA A 135 -3.78 17.16 -16.49
N LEU A 136 -3.33 17.05 -17.74
CA LEU A 136 -1.95 17.37 -18.10
C LEU A 136 -1.62 18.86 -17.92
N ALA A 137 -2.55 19.74 -18.26
CA ALA A 137 -2.38 21.18 -18.01
C ALA A 137 -2.23 21.44 -16.51
N LYS A 138 -2.99 20.76 -15.66
CA LYS A 138 -2.87 20.84 -14.20
C LYS A 138 -1.53 20.31 -13.71
N ALA A 139 -1.04 19.17 -14.23
CA ALA A 139 0.29 18.67 -13.93
C ALA A 139 1.38 19.73 -14.22
N ARG A 140 1.28 20.40 -15.37
CA ARG A 140 2.21 21.46 -15.80
C ARG A 140 2.12 22.75 -14.97
N GLN A 141 1.02 22.97 -14.25
CA GLN A 141 0.92 24.07 -13.28
C GLN A 141 1.81 23.82 -12.06
N TYR A 142 1.91 22.57 -11.60
CA TYR A 142 2.81 22.19 -10.51
C TYR A 142 4.27 22.14 -10.98
N ASN A 143 4.51 21.51 -12.14
CA ASN A 143 5.84 21.38 -12.72
C ASN A 143 5.76 21.47 -14.24
N ARG A 144 6.24 22.58 -14.81
CA ARG A 144 6.19 22.81 -16.27
C ARG A 144 6.98 21.78 -17.07
N ALA A 145 7.95 21.12 -16.46
CA ALA A 145 8.80 20.10 -17.06
C ALA A 145 8.33 18.66 -16.74
N VAL A 146 7.14 18.48 -16.16
CA VAL A 146 6.58 17.17 -15.86
C VAL A 146 6.53 16.30 -17.13
N GLN A 147 6.97 15.06 -17.00
CA GLN A 147 6.98 14.11 -18.10
C GLN A 147 5.60 13.48 -18.27
N GLU A 148 5.20 13.29 -19.53
CA GLU A 148 3.99 12.55 -19.87
C GLU A 148 4.29 11.05 -19.90
N PHE A 149 3.43 10.25 -19.28
CA PHE A 149 3.49 8.79 -19.42
C PHE A 149 3.03 8.37 -20.82
N LYS A 150 3.75 7.41 -21.42
CA LYS A 150 3.51 6.88 -22.77
C LYS A 150 3.91 5.40 -22.85
N ASP A 151 3.12 4.62 -23.57
CA ASP A 151 3.37 3.19 -23.88
C ASP A 151 4.38 2.96 -24.98
#